data_AF-A7SSD5-F1
#
_entry.id   AF-A7SSD5-F1
#
_cell.length_a   1.000
_cell.length_b   1.000
_cell.length_c   1.000
_cell.angle_alpha   90.00
_cell.angle_beta   90.00
_cell.angle_gamma   90.00
#
_symmetry.space_group_name_H-M   'P 1'
#
loop_
_entity.id
_entity.type
_entity.pdbx_description
1 polymer ?
#
loop_
_entity_poly.entity_id
_entity_poly.type
_entity_poly.pdbx_seq_one_letter_code
_entity_poly.pdbx_strand_id
1 'polypeptide(L)'
;IRSKLGDLEEIRCVAVFVSRMGQCFSSTKKSVEVSLDNGVRIEKIPDVEKEYNNVLFPCCGNVRSGVYIFSDGIGKISKDLANKVAKSLGLEAVEMFPSAYQIRYAGCKGMLAVDPSLRGEVLQYRDSMKKFQSSHKALEICEPSRPSELYFNRQCITLLSGLGVPDDEFIRLQDKMLMDLASMLLYETSALESLGRISIAGGLKVSLIRHSGIVVTCEPFFRSMLLAIYRSRLGDLLRRARIAIPESHGRLLMGVLDETGSLDYGEVFIRYTTELGNPGQGYTILTGDVVVSKNPCFHPGDMRKFNAVDIPALYHLVDCIVFPAKGPRPHTDEMSGSDLDGDKYFATWLRGIIPDRDNEPPMDFYPPKKKMLNRPIEVSDMIQFVADYIKNDQLGVIANAHLVHADSEQDGIFSDKCIKLAHMHSDAVDFPKTGECPELTKELRPEQYPDFMMKPDKPRYVSHNVLGKLFQKCNSLERARRFMTGDSTKDITVDQDMILEGHQSYLEDAIEQRDRYNAKLEALMARYGLE
;
A
#
# COMPACT_ATOMS: atom_id res chain seq x y z
N ILE A 1 9.00 26.66 -17.96
CA ILE A 1 8.80 25.57 -16.99
C ILE A 1 8.22 24.34 -17.68
N ARG A 2 7.02 24.41 -18.30
CA ARG A 2 6.38 23.26 -18.97
C ARG A 2 7.23 22.62 -20.09
N SER A 3 7.90 23.44 -20.91
CA SER A 3 8.83 22.97 -21.95
C SER A 3 10.08 22.23 -21.42
N LYS A 4 10.36 22.31 -20.11
CA LYS A 4 11.48 21.59 -19.49
C LYS A 4 11.10 20.22 -18.95
N LEU A 5 9.80 19.86 -18.95
CA LEU A 5 9.32 18.57 -18.42
C LEU A 5 9.55 17.42 -19.39
N GLY A 6 9.56 17.72 -20.69
CA GLY A 6 9.60 16.75 -21.79
C GLY A 6 8.69 17.21 -22.92
N ASP A 7 8.63 16.40 -23.98
CA ASP A 7 7.72 16.63 -25.09
C ASP A 7 6.38 15.93 -24.83
N LEU A 8 5.35 16.76 -24.63
CA LEU A 8 3.96 16.35 -24.44
C LEU A 8 3.07 16.83 -25.59
N GLU A 9 3.65 17.43 -26.64
CA GLU A 9 2.92 18.11 -27.71
C GLU A 9 2.11 17.14 -28.59
N GLU A 10 2.42 15.84 -28.58
CA GLU A 10 1.68 14.81 -29.30
C GLU A 10 0.42 14.33 -28.55
N ILE A 11 0.33 14.60 -27.24
CA ILE A 11 -0.80 14.14 -26.44
C ILE A 11 -2.04 14.98 -26.76
N ARG A 12 -3.16 14.31 -27.08
CA ARG A 12 -4.43 14.96 -27.42
C ARG A 12 -5.54 14.73 -26.38
N CYS A 13 -5.33 13.84 -25.41
CA CYS A 13 -6.24 13.63 -24.30
C CYS A 13 -5.82 14.51 -23.11
N VAL A 14 -6.70 15.40 -22.66
CA VAL A 14 -6.43 16.35 -21.56
C VAL A 14 -6.10 15.61 -20.27
N ALA A 15 -6.84 14.54 -19.96
CA ALA A 15 -6.62 13.71 -18.77
C ALA A 15 -5.21 13.11 -18.77
N VAL A 16 -4.81 12.47 -19.88
CA VAL A 16 -3.45 11.93 -20.05
C VAL A 16 -2.40 13.03 -19.92
N PHE A 17 -2.59 14.18 -20.58
CA PHE A 17 -1.63 15.28 -20.54
C PHE A 17 -1.40 15.79 -19.12
N VAL A 18 -2.47 16.08 -18.38
CA VAL A 18 -2.40 16.53 -16.98
C VAL A 18 -1.78 15.45 -16.09
N SER A 19 -2.13 14.18 -16.29
CA SER A 19 -1.52 13.05 -15.57
C SER A 19 -0.01 12.94 -15.81
N ARG A 20 0.45 13.08 -17.07
CA ARG A 20 1.89 13.05 -17.42
C ARG A 20 2.64 14.27 -16.89
N MET A 21 2.01 15.45 -16.88
CA MET A 21 2.57 16.60 -16.17
C MET A 21 2.72 16.32 -14.67
N GLY A 22 1.69 15.73 -14.04
CA GLY A 22 1.68 15.34 -12.64
C GLY A 22 2.83 14.39 -12.27
N GLN A 23 3.22 13.50 -13.19
CA GLN A 23 4.36 12.59 -13.01
C GLN A 23 5.66 13.33 -12.66
N CYS A 24 5.89 14.53 -13.20
CA CYS A 24 7.08 15.35 -12.94
C CYS A 24 7.08 16.01 -11.56
N PHE A 25 5.94 15.96 -10.85
CA PHE A 25 5.78 16.46 -9.48
C PHE A 25 5.64 15.31 -8.47
N SER A 26 5.90 14.07 -8.89
CA SER A 26 5.91 12.92 -7.99
C SER A 26 6.81 13.25 -6.79
N SER A 27 6.29 13.09 -5.57
CA SER A 27 7.08 13.24 -4.35
C SER A 27 8.10 12.11 -4.27
N THR A 28 9.20 12.30 -4.96
CA THR A 28 10.41 11.52 -4.81
C THR A 28 11.11 12.01 -3.55
N LYS A 29 11.46 11.13 -2.61
CA LYS A 29 12.34 11.50 -1.48
C LYS A 29 13.67 11.93 -2.06
N LYS A 30 13.84 13.23 -2.36
CA LYS A 30 15.00 13.83 -3.07
C LYS A 30 15.78 12.72 -3.79
N SER A 31 15.11 12.12 -4.79
CA SER A 31 15.50 10.82 -5.36
C SER A 31 16.98 10.88 -5.59
N VAL A 32 17.69 9.83 -5.21
CA VAL A 32 19.09 9.81 -5.54
C VAL A 32 19.19 9.75 -7.05
N GLU A 33 19.56 10.88 -7.63
CA GLU A 33 19.80 11.03 -9.04
C GLU A 33 21.07 10.26 -9.34
N VAL A 34 20.92 9.10 -9.98
CA VAL A 34 22.06 8.40 -10.53
C VAL A 34 22.30 9.00 -11.92
N SER A 35 23.34 9.83 -12.02
CA SER A 35 23.81 10.30 -13.32
C SER A 35 24.26 9.08 -14.11
N LEU A 36 23.54 8.80 -15.20
CA LEU A 36 23.98 7.83 -16.18
C LEU A 36 25.06 8.50 -17.04
N ASP A 37 26.27 8.63 -16.48
CA ASP A 37 27.46 9.15 -17.17
C ASP A 37 27.91 8.21 -18.31
N ASN A 38 28.88 8.66 -19.12
CA ASN A 38 29.46 7.89 -20.22
C ASN A 38 29.92 6.49 -19.74
N GLY A 39 29.16 5.45 -20.08
CA GLY A 39 29.47 4.06 -19.73
C GLY A 39 28.25 3.17 -19.47
N VAL A 40 27.10 3.75 -19.07
CA VAL A 40 25.86 2.98 -18.90
C VAL A 40 25.24 2.66 -20.26
N ARG A 41 24.97 1.39 -20.53
CA ARG A 41 24.22 0.97 -21.72
C ARG A 41 22.73 1.01 -21.44
N ILE A 42 22.00 1.73 -22.29
CA ILE A 42 20.56 1.89 -22.17
C ILE A 42 19.93 1.25 -23.40
N GLU A 43 19.15 0.21 -23.19
CA GLU A 43 18.63 -0.62 -24.25
C GLU A 43 17.12 -0.70 -24.17
N LYS A 44 16.46 -0.54 -25.32
CA LYS A 44 15.03 -0.80 -25.42
C LYS A 44 14.84 -2.27 -25.78
N ILE A 45 14.00 -2.97 -25.02
CA ILE A 45 13.62 -4.37 -25.25
C ILE A 45 12.11 -4.47 -25.51
N PRO A 46 11.63 -5.51 -26.21
CA PRO A 46 10.20 -5.66 -26.48
C PRO A 46 9.41 -6.00 -25.22
N ASP A 47 8.14 -5.64 -25.24
CA ASP A 47 7.16 -6.13 -24.28
C ASP A 47 6.88 -7.63 -24.49
N VAL A 48 6.56 -8.32 -23.40
CA VAL A 48 6.15 -9.72 -23.42
C VAL A 48 4.63 -9.75 -23.60
N GLU A 49 4.20 -10.13 -24.79
CA GLU A 49 2.81 -9.99 -25.22
C GLU A 49 2.17 -11.33 -25.55
N LYS A 50 0.85 -11.42 -25.38
CA LYS A 50 0.04 -12.54 -25.82
C LYS A 50 -1.31 -12.10 -26.34
N GLU A 51 -1.64 -12.51 -27.56
CA GLU A 51 -2.96 -12.32 -28.14
C GLU A 51 -4.01 -13.24 -27.47
N TYR A 52 -5.20 -12.71 -27.27
CA TYR A 52 -6.38 -13.47 -26.87
C TYR A 52 -7.54 -13.15 -27.80
N ASN A 53 -8.35 -14.15 -28.11
CA ASN A 53 -9.41 -14.05 -29.11
C ASN A 53 -10.71 -14.63 -28.58
N ASN A 54 -11.80 -13.86 -28.70
CA ASN A 54 -13.16 -14.25 -28.39
C ASN A 54 -13.35 -14.78 -26.95
N VAL A 55 -12.72 -14.12 -25.97
CA VAL A 55 -12.86 -14.47 -24.55
C VAL A 55 -14.14 -13.85 -23.99
N LEU A 56 -15.02 -14.69 -23.42
CA LEU A 56 -16.24 -14.26 -22.72
C LEU A 56 -15.92 -13.86 -21.28
N PHE A 57 -16.43 -12.72 -20.85
CA PHE A 57 -16.31 -12.21 -19.48
C PHE A 57 -17.65 -12.33 -18.75
N PRO A 58 -17.80 -13.28 -17.80
CA PRO A 58 -19.08 -13.52 -17.12
C PRO A 58 -19.63 -12.31 -16.37
N CYS A 59 -18.76 -11.46 -15.81
CA CYS A 59 -19.16 -10.28 -15.03
C CYS A 59 -19.99 -9.26 -15.82
N CYS A 60 -19.88 -9.24 -17.15
CA CYS A 60 -20.57 -8.28 -18.02
C CYS A 60 -21.18 -8.90 -19.28
N GLY A 61 -20.96 -10.19 -19.55
CA GLY A 61 -21.45 -10.90 -20.73
C GLY A 61 -20.75 -10.52 -22.04
N ASN A 62 -19.71 -9.68 -22.00
CA ASN A 62 -18.99 -9.22 -23.18
C ASN A 62 -17.99 -10.27 -23.69
N VAL A 63 -17.78 -10.29 -25.00
CA VAL A 63 -16.73 -11.07 -25.66
C VAL A 63 -15.66 -10.12 -26.17
N ARG A 64 -14.39 -10.36 -25.82
CA ARG A 64 -13.25 -9.50 -26.18
C ARG A 64 -12.15 -10.27 -26.90
N SER A 65 -11.44 -9.56 -27.76
CA SER A 65 -10.17 -9.96 -28.34
C SER A 65 -9.18 -8.82 -28.18
N GLY A 66 -7.90 -9.12 -28.04
CA GLY A 66 -6.88 -8.11 -27.82
C GLY A 66 -5.51 -8.72 -27.53
N VAL A 67 -4.66 -7.91 -26.90
CA VAL A 67 -3.31 -8.28 -26.51
C VAL A 67 -3.15 -8.03 -25.02
N TYR A 68 -2.69 -9.04 -24.30
CA TYR A 68 -2.20 -8.88 -22.93
C TYR A 68 -0.71 -8.61 -22.93
N ILE A 69 -0.28 -7.68 -22.07
CA ILE A 69 1.13 -7.34 -21.86
C ILE A 69 1.54 -7.86 -20.48
N PHE A 70 2.33 -8.94 -20.43
CA PHE A 70 2.83 -9.53 -19.18
C PHE A 70 3.89 -8.65 -18.52
N SER A 71 4.62 -7.86 -19.30
CA SER A 71 5.68 -6.98 -18.85
C SER A 71 5.26 -5.52 -18.66
N ASP A 72 3.95 -5.23 -18.52
CA ASP A 72 3.45 -3.85 -18.51
C ASP A 72 4.08 -3.05 -17.36
N GLY A 73 4.93 -2.09 -17.71
CA GLY A 73 5.54 -1.19 -16.73
C GLY A 73 6.84 -1.70 -16.09
N ILE A 74 7.41 -2.84 -16.50
CA ILE A 74 8.66 -3.35 -15.92
C ILE A 74 9.81 -3.50 -16.93
N GLY A 75 11.00 -3.10 -16.50
CA GLY A 75 12.27 -3.28 -17.20
C GLY A 75 13.29 -4.01 -16.33
N LYS A 76 14.55 -3.99 -16.77
CA LYS A 76 15.64 -4.71 -16.13
C LYS A 76 16.81 -3.80 -15.79
N ILE A 77 17.49 -4.11 -14.70
CA ILE A 77 18.72 -3.44 -14.26
C ILE A 77 19.80 -4.47 -14.00
N SER A 78 21.00 -4.22 -14.51
CA SER A 78 22.17 -5.05 -14.20
C SER A 78 22.54 -4.99 -12.72
N LYS A 79 23.19 -6.05 -12.22
CA LYS A 79 23.74 -6.09 -10.86
C LYS A 79 24.69 -4.92 -10.56
N ASP A 80 25.55 -4.57 -11.52
CA ASP A 80 26.56 -3.52 -11.33
C ASP A 80 25.89 -2.14 -11.17
N LEU A 81 24.89 -1.83 -12.00
CA LEU A 81 24.13 -0.59 -11.90
C LEU A 81 23.25 -0.56 -10.64
N ALA A 82 22.60 -1.68 -10.29
CA ALA A 82 21.80 -1.77 -9.06
C ALA A 82 22.64 -1.52 -7.80
N ASN A 83 23.87 -2.04 -7.76
CA ASN A 83 24.80 -1.78 -6.65
C ASN A 83 25.17 -0.28 -6.57
N LYS A 84 25.39 0.38 -7.71
CA LYS A 84 25.65 1.83 -7.76
C LYS A 84 24.45 2.64 -7.25
N VAL A 85 23.23 2.23 -7.62
CA VAL A 85 21.97 2.81 -7.12
C VAL A 85 21.83 2.57 -5.61
N ALA A 86 22.15 1.38 -5.10
CA ALA A 86 22.04 1.08 -3.67
C ALA A 86 23.00 1.91 -2.81
N LYS A 87 24.26 2.06 -3.26
CA LYS A 87 25.26 2.91 -2.60
C LYS A 87 24.82 4.36 -2.54
N SER A 88 24.28 4.87 -3.65
CA SER A 88 23.83 6.24 -3.73
C SER A 88 22.63 6.49 -2.78
N LEU A 89 21.79 5.49 -2.56
CA LEU A 89 20.70 5.49 -1.56
C LEU A 89 21.16 5.32 -0.10
N GLY A 90 22.46 5.15 0.16
CA GLY A 90 22.98 4.89 1.51
C GLY A 90 22.56 3.53 2.07
N LEU A 91 22.22 2.56 1.21
CA LEU A 91 21.80 1.21 1.60
C LEU A 91 22.99 0.26 1.79
N GLU A 92 24.20 0.80 2.02
CA GLU A 92 25.46 0.06 2.14
C GLU A 92 25.51 -0.88 3.36
N ALA A 93 24.64 -0.64 4.36
CA ALA A 93 24.59 -1.41 5.59
C ALA A 93 23.88 -2.78 5.45
N VAL A 94 23.25 -3.05 4.30
CA VAL A 94 22.60 -4.34 4.01
C VAL A 94 23.56 -5.15 3.14
N GLU A 95 23.87 -6.39 3.51
CA GLU A 95 24.78 -7.28 2.76
C GLU A 95 24.33 -7.52 1.29
N MET A 96 23.11 -7.12 0.93
CA MET A 96 22.53 -7.24 -0.40
C MET A 96 21.77 -5.95 -0.80
N PHE A 97 21.99 -5.47 -2.02
CA PHE A 97 21.21 -4.38 -2.62
C PHE A 97 19.76 -4.81 -2.92
N PRO A 98 18.79 -3.87 -3.01
CA PRO A 98 17.41 -4.19 -3.38
C PRO A 98 17.28 -4.94 -4.72
N SER A 99 16.31 -5.85 -4.79
CA SER A 99 16.07 -6.67 -5.98
C SER A 99 15.26 -5.94 -7.06
N ALA A 100 14.48 -4.94 -6.67
CA ALA A 100 13.72 -4.13 -7.61
C ALA A 100 13.63 -2.67 -7.16
N TYR A 101 13.37 -1.79 -8.11
CA TYR A 101 13.27 -0.35 -7.89
C TYR A 101 12.10 0.22 -8.66
N GLN A 102 11.24 0.98 -8.00
CA GLN A 102 10.28 1.85 -8.67
C GLN A 102 11.00 3.10 -9.13
N ILE A 103 10.86 3.46 -10.40
CA ILE A 103 11.68 4.48 -11.04
C ILE A 103 10.87 5.55 -11.78
N ARG A 104 11.54 6.70 -11.97
CA ARG A 104 11.31 7.63 -13.07
C ARG A 104 12.63 7.78 -13.83
N TYR A 105 12.59 7.63 -15.14
CA TYR A 105 13.76 7.78 -15.99
C TYR A 105 13.36 8.37 -17.33
N ALA A 106 13.86 9.57 -17.65
CA ALA A 106 13.39 10.32 -18.81
C ALA A 106 11.84 10.44 -18.79
N GLY A 107 11.17 10.05 -19.88
CA GLY A 107 9.72 9.95 -19.94
C GLY A 107 9.16 8.58 -19.53
N CYS A 108 9.98 7.69 -18.96
CA CYS A 108 9.58 6.36 -18.51
C CYS A 108 9.14 6.38 -17.04
N LYS A 109 8.07 5.62 -16.76
CA LYS A 109 7.58 5.27 -15.42
C LYS A 109 7.47 3.76 -15.35
N GLY A 110 7.96 3.16 -14.27
CA GLY A 110 7.82 1.73 -14.06
C GLY A 110 8.68 1.17 -12.95
N MET A 111 8.89 -0.14 -13.01
CA MET A 111 9.82 -0.90 -12.19
C MET A 111 11.06 -1.30 -12.97
N LEU A 112 12.19 -1.48 -12.28
CA LEU A 112 13.36 -2.21 -12.78
C LEU A 112 13.67 -3.35 -11.82
N ALA A 113 13.73 -4.58 -12.32
CA ALA A 113 14.17 -5.75 -11.55
C ALA A 113 15.61 -6.13 -11.91
N VAL A 114 16.38 -6.61 -10.92
CA VAL A 114 17.76 -7.04 -11.13
C VAL A 114 17.78 -8.27 -12.02
N ASP A 115 18.55 -8.24 -13.11
CA ASP A 115 18.79 -9.39 -13.98
C ASP A 115 20.29 -9.76 -13.96
N PRO A 116 20.67 -10.91 -13.35
CA PRO A 116 22.05 -11.36 -13.26
C PRO A 116 22.71 -11.69 -14.61
N SER A 117 21.93 -11.89 -15.68
CA SER A 117 22.46 -12.18 -17.01
C SER A 117 23.11 -10.95 -17.67
N LEU A 118 22.71 -9.74 -17.25
CA LEU A 118 23.24 -8.48 -17.76
C LEU A 118 24.65 -8.23 -17.23
N ARG A 119 25.58 -7.89 -18.13
CA ARG A 119 27.00 -7.63 -17.81
C ARG A 119 27.33 -6.14 -17.88
N GLY A 120 28.06 -5.63 -16.89
CA GLY A 120 28.37 -4.19 -16.81
C GLY A 120 27.17 -3.36 -16.37
N GLU A 121 27.29 -2.03 -16.43
CA GLU A 121 26.20 -1.11 -16.09
C GLU A 121 25.18 -1.03 -17.24
N VAL A 122 24.08 -1.77 -17.13
CA VAL A 122 22.98 -1.82 -18.13
C VAL A 122 21.64 -1.51 -17.49
N LEU A 123 20.82 -0.73 -18.21
CA LEU A 123 19.40 -0.51 -17.97
C LEU A 123 18.63 -0.89 -19.23
N GLN A 124 17.65 -1.79 -19.10
CA GLN A 124 16.75 -2.16 -20.19
C GLN A 124 15.32 -1.71 -19.87
N TYR A 125 14.66 -1.04 -20.82
CA TYR A 125 13.28 -0.56 -20.65
C TYR A 125 12.38 -1.01 -21.81
N ARG A 126 11.07 -1.00 -21.58
CA ARG A 126 10.04 -1.44 -22.53
C ARG A 126 9.14 -0.30 -23.00
N ASP A 127 8.36 -0.53 -24.06
CA ASP A 127 7.45 0.49 -24.60
C ASP A 127 6.32 0.82 -23.63
N SER A 128 5.79 -0.19 -22.95
CA SER A 128 4.81 -0.03 -21.86
C SER A 128 5.26 0.97 -20.79
N MET A 129 6.55 1.07 -20.51
CA MET A 129 7.12 2.02 -19.53
C MET A 129 7.14 3.47 -20.04
N LYS A 130 7.25 3.68 -21.36
CA LYS A 130 7.46 5.00 -21.95
C LYS A 130 6.15 5.78 -22.03
N LYS A 131 6.05 6.86 -21.27
CA LYS A 131 4.82 7.66 -21.16
C LYS A 131 4.85 8.93 -22.01
N PHE A 132 6.04 9.49 -22.26
CA PHE A 132 6.29 10.62 -23.17
C PHE A 132 7.77 10.66 -23.58
N GLN A 133 8.15 11.55 -24.49
CA GLN A 133 9.54 11.72 -24.93
C GLN A 133 10.28 12.71 -24.02
N SER A 134 11.50 12.37 -23.60
CA SER A 134 12.33 13.26 -22.79
C SER A 134 13.81 12.95 -23.00
N SER A 135 14.65 13.99 -22.92
CA SER A 135 16.11 13.89 -22.98
C SER A 135 16.77 13.83 -21.60
N HIS A 136 15.98 13.80 -20.52
CA HIS A 136 16.49 13.73 -19.15
C HIS A 136 17.23 12.42 -18.92
N LYS A 137 18.44 12.49 -18.33
CA LYS A 137 19.34 11.34 -18.18
C LYS A 137 19.46 10.82 -16.74
N ALA A 138 18.87 11.51 -15.76
CA ALA A 138 18.92 11.03 -14.38
C ALA A 138 17.92 9.89 -14.18
N LEU A 139 18.39 8.82 -13.54
CA LEU A 139 17.55 7.78 -12.98
C LEU A 139 17.12 8.19 -11.57
N GLU A 140 15.82 8.35 -11.37
CA GLU A 140 15.22 8.74 -10.10
C GLU A 140 14.54 7.53 -9.46
N ILE A 141 14.90 7.20 -8.21
CA ILE A 141 14.30 6.08 -7.47
C ILE A 141 13.16 6.59 -6.59
N CYS A 142 11.94 6.10 -6.80
CA CYS A 142 10.78 6.38 -5.96
C CYS A 142 10.82 5.53 -4.68
N GLU A 143 10.93 4.21 -4.82
CA GLU A 143 11.00 3.26 -3.71
C GLU A 143 11.75 1.99 -4.14
N PRO A 144 12.70 1.48 -3.35
CA PRO A 144 13.29 0.16 -3.56
C PRO A 144 12.42 -0.96 -2.95
N SER A 145 12.58 -2.19 -3.44
CA SER A 145 12.03 -3.40 -2.81
C SER A 145 12.58 -3.53 -1.38
N ARG A 146 11.70 -3.80 -0.43
CA ARG A 146 12.06 -3.95 0.99
C ARG A 146 11.02 -4.76 1.75
N PRO A 147 11.41 -5.39 2.87
CA PRO A 147 10.46 -6.10 3.71
C PRO A 147 9.35 -5.15 4.17
N SER A 148 8.08 -5.51 3.96
CA SER A 148 6.93 -4.68 4.32
C SER A 148 5.81 -5.51 4.96
N GLU A 149 5.27 -4.97 6.05
CA GLU A 149 4.13 -5.55 6.77
C GLU A 149 2.84 -5.53 5.94
N LEU A 150 2.06 -6.60 6.10
CA LEU A 150 0.73 -6.71 5.53
C LEU A 150 -0.34 -6.35 6.57
N TYR A 151 -1.25 -5.46 6.18
CA TYR A 151 -2.50 -5.21 6.88
C TYR A 151 -3.68 -5.44 5.94
N PHE A 152 -4.69 -6.17 6.39
CA PHE A 152 -6.00 -6.15 5.76
C PHE A 152 -6.70 -4.82 5.95
N ASN A 153 -7.58 -4.52 5.00
CA ASN A 153 -8.55 -3.44 5.07
C ASN A 153 -9.97 -4.02 4.95
N ARG A 154 -10.98 -3.15 5.06
CA ARG A 154 -12.39 -3.54 4.97
C ARG A 154 -12.72 -4.32 3.69
N GLN A 155 -12.27 -3.85 2.54
CA GLN A 155 -12.52 -4.50 1.25
C GLN A 155 -11.91 -5.90 1.19
N CYS A 156 -10.66 -6.08 1.62
CA CYS A 156 -10.04 -7.40 1.66
C CYS A 156 -10.80 -8.37 2.55
N ILE A 157 -11.19 -7.93 3.75
CA ILE A 157 -11.94 -8.75 4.71
C ILE A 157 -13.31 -9.12 4.14
N THR A 158 -14.03 -8.16 3.54
CA THR A 158 -15.34 -8.39 2.91
C THR A 158 -15.24 -9.42 1.78
N LEU A 159 -14.24 -9.30 0.89
CA LEU A 159 -14.07 -10.26 -0.21
C LEU A 159 -13.69 -11.65 0.27
N LEU A 160 -12.72 -11.76 1.19
CA LEU A 160 -12.29 -13.05 1.71
C LEU A 160 -13.41 -13.76 2.50
N SER A 161 -14.16 -13.03 3.33
CA SER A 161 -15.33 -13.56 4.04
C SER A 161 -16.41 -14.02 3.04
N GLY A 162 -16.71 -13.22 2.01
CA GLY A 162 -17.65 -13.61 0.95
C GLY A 162 -17.18 -14.80 0.10
N LEU A 163 -15.87 -15.02 -0.02
CA LEU A 163 -15.26 -16.21 -0.64
C LEU A 163 -15.24 -17.43 0.28
N GLY A 164 -15.80 -17.34 1.49
CA GLY A 164 -15.98 -18.46 2.40
C GLY A 164 -14.92 -18.58 3.50
N VAL A 165 -14.03 -17.60 3.67
CA VAL A 165 -13.12 -17.56 4.82
C VAL A 165 -13.93 -17.33 6.11
N PRO A 166 -13.80 -18.19 7.12
CA PRO A 166 -14.56 -18.06 8.36
C PRO A 166 -14.28 -16.73 9.08
N ASP A 167 -15.35 -16.06 9.54
CA ASP A 167 -15.26 -14.81 10.31
C ASP A 167 -14.31 -14.92 11.52
N ASP A 168 -14.27 -16.08 12.16
CA ASP A 168 -13.44 -16.37 13.34
C ASP A 168 -11.94 -16.22 13.06
N GLU A 169 -11.49 -16.41 11.82
CA GLU A 169 -10.09 -16.22 11.45
C GLU A 169 -9.70 -14.73 11.53
N PHE A 170 -10.57 -13.83 11.05
CA PHE A 170 -10.35 -12.38 11.18
C PHE A 170 -10.49 -11.92 12.64
N ILE A 171 -11.47 -12.46 13.37
CA ILE A 171 -11.68 -12.13 14.78
C ILE A 171 -10.46 -12.55 15.60
N ARG A 172 -9.88 -13.73 15.35
CA ARG A 172 -8.67 -14.21 16.03
C ARG A 172 -7.47 -13.29 15.78
N LEU A 173 -7.30 -12.82 14.54
CA LEU A 173 -6.26 -11.86 14.20
C LEU A 173 -6.45 -10.52 14.94
N GLN A 174 -7.66 -9.98 14.95
CA GLN A 174 -7.98 -8.76 15.70
C GLN A 174 -7.76 -8.95 17.21
N ASP A 175 -8.18 -10.09 17.76
CA ASP A 175 -8.05 -10.40 19.18
C ASP A 175 -6.59 -10.46 19.60
N LYS A 176 -5.75 -11.10 18.79
CA LYS A 176 -4.30 -11.08 19.00
C LYS A 176 -3.77 -9.65 19.05
N MET A 177 -4.13 -8.80 18.09
CA MET A 177 -3.70 -7.40 18.11
C MET A 177 -4.19 -6.65 19.36
N LEU A 178 -5.44 -6.86 19.79
CA LEU A 178 -5.97 -6.25 21.00
C LEU A 178 -5.24 -6.74 22.27
N MET A 179 -4.90 -8.02 22.33
CA MET A 179 -4.09 -8.59 23.41
C MET A 179 -2.67 -8.02 23.42
N ASP A 180 -2.04 -7.84 22.25
CA ASP A 180 -0.71 -7.24 22.14
C ASP A 180 -0.74 -5.78 22.60
N LEU A 181 -1.78 -5.03 22.23
CA LEU A 181 -2.00 -3.65 22.68
C LEU A 181 -2.21 -3.55 24.20
N ALA A 182 -2.94 -4.49 24.80
CA ALA A 182 -3.10 -4.55 26.25
C ALA A 182 -1.78 -4.94 26.94
N SER A 183 -1.07 -5.92 26.40
CA SER A 183 0.21 -6.42 26.92
C SER A 183 1.27 -5.31 26.93
N MET A 184 1.32 -4.48 25.89
CA MET A 184 2.17 -3.29 25.81
C MET A 184 1.98 -2.33 27.00
N LEU A 185 0.80 -2.24 27.59
CA LEU A 185 0.51 -1.35 28.73
C LEU A 185 0.81 -1.99 30.10
N LEU A 186 1.05 -3.30 30.15
CA LEU A 186 1.15 -4.09 31.37
C LEU A 186 2.53 -4.72 31.56
N TYR A 187 3.22 -5.06 30.48
CA TYR A 187 4.49 -5.79 30.53
C TYR A 187 5.62 -4.96 29.92
N GLU A 188 6.70 -4.83 30.68
CA GLU A 188 7.86 -4.01 30.33
C GLU A 188 8.53 -4.46 29.02
N THR A 189 8.65 -5.76 28.80
CA THR A 189 9.23 -6.30 27.56
C THR A 189 8.41 -5.93 26.33
N SER A 190 7.09 -6.14 26.38
CA SER A 190 6.16 -5.79 25.30
C SER A 190 6.09 -4.28 25.06
N ALA A 191 6.20 -3.48 26.12
CA ALA A 191 6.30 -2.02 26.03
C ALA A 191 7.56 -1.61 25.26
N LEU A 192 8.74 -2.08 25.69
CA LEU A 192 10.03 -1.77 25.06
C LEU A 192 10.07 -2.20 23.59
N GLU A 193 9.57 -3.40 23.27
CA GLU A 193 9.46 -3.87 21.88
C GLU A 193 8.59 -2.95 21.04
N SER A 194 7.43 -2.54 21.58
CA SER A 194 6.50 -1.65 20.89
C SER A 194 7.08 -0.25 20.67
N LEU A 195 7.81 0.27 21.67
CA LEU A 195 8.54 1.54 21.57
C LEU A 195 9.69 1.47 20.55
N GLY A 196 10.37 0.32 20.47
CA GLY A 196 11.46 0.08 19.52
C GLY A 196 11.01 0.07 18.07
N ARG A 197 9.74 -0.24 17.81
CA ARG A 197 9.14 -0.19 16.47
C ARG A 197 8.70 1.21 16.04
N ILE A 198 8.76 2.21 16.93
CA ILE A 198 8.40 3.59 16.57
C ILE A 198 9.56 4.21 15.79
N SER A 199 9.28 4.63 14.56
CA SER A 199 10.22 5.40 13.76
C SER A 199 10.26 6.85 14.23
N ILE A 200 11.15 7.13 15.19
CA ILE A 200 11.49 8.50 15.61
C ILE A 200 12.78 8.90 14.89
N ALA A 201 12.84 10.08 14.29
CA ALA A 201 14.07 10.60 13.69
C ALA A 201 15.15 10.73 14.79
N GLY A 202 16.29 10.04 14.62
CA GLY A 202 17.33 9.90 15.64
C GLY A 202 17.18 8.67 16.56
N GLY A 203 16.03 7.99 16.50
CA GLY A 203 15.74 6.71 17.15
C GLY A 203 15.55 6.79 18.66
N LEU A 204 14.54 6.11 19.19
CA LEU A 204 14.51 5.79 20.62
C LEU A 204 15.53 4.67 20.85
N LYS A 205 16.62 4.94 21.58
CA LYS A 205 17.62 3.90 21.91
C LYS A 205 17.06 2.99 23.01
N VAL A 206 16.13 2.11 22.65
CA VAL A 206 15.46 1.17 23.58
C VAL A 206 16.47 0.34 24.36
N SER A 207 17.60 -0.02 23.73
CA SER A 207 18.69 -0.70 24.43
C SER A 207 19.25 0.12 25.59
N LEU A 208 19.41 1.45 25.46
CA LEU A 208 19.85 2.29 26.58
C LEU A 208 18.78 2.40 27.66
N ILE A 209 17.51 2.57 27.26
CA ILE A 209 16.39 2.67 28.21
C ILE A 209 16.28 1.39 29.04
N ARG A 210 16.45 0.23 28.41
CA ARG A 210 16.42 -1.06 29.09
C ARG A 210 17.47 -1.19 30.20
N HIS A 211 18.63 -0.56 30.03
CA HIS A 211 19.73 -0.60 31.00
C HIS A 211 19.75 0.61 31.95
N SER A 212 18.87 1.60 31.78
CA SER A 212 18.86 2.81 32.62
C SER A 212 18.04 2.65 33.91
N GLY A 213 17.36 1.52 34.10
CA GLY A 213 16.48 1.30 35.25
C GLY A 213 15.11 1.97 35.14
N ILE A 214 14.82 2.65 34.02
CA ILE A 214 13.52 3.28 33.78
C ILE A 214 12.49 2.18 33.48
N VAL A 215 11.40 2.19 34.24
CA VAL A 215 10.24 1.32 34.02
C VAL A 215 9.25 2.04 33.10
N VAL A 216 9.30 1.77 31.80
CA VAL A 216 8.57 2.51 30.75
C VAL A 216 7.05 2.38 30.87
N THR A 217 6.58 1.31 31.51
CA THR A 217 5.14 1.11 31.78
C THR A 217 4.59 2.04 32.85
N CYS A 218 5.45 2.55 33.74
CA CYS A 218 5.09 3.41 34.87
C CYS A 218 5.53 4.87 34.67
N GLU A 219 6.69 5.09 34.04
CA GLU A 219 7.24 6.43 33.83
C GLU A 219 6.25 7.27 33.00
N PRO A 220 5.86 8.48 33.48
CA PRO A 220 4.77 9.26 32.87
C PRO A 220 4.93 9.56 31.38
N PHE A 221 6.13 9.88 30.90
CA PHE A 221 6.36 10.19 29.49
C PHE A 221 6.20 8.95 28.60
N PHE A 222 6.89 7.85 28.93
CA PHE A 222 6.77 6.61 28.16
C PHE A 222 5.38 6.02 28.24
N ARG A 223 4.74 6.04 29.41
CA ARG A 223 3.36 5.62 29.59
C ARG A 223 2.39 6.42 28.72
N SER A 224 2.57 7.73 28.64
CA SER A 224 1.79 8.60 27.75
C SER A 224 1.99 8.23 26.28
N MET A 225 3.22 7.91 25.88
CA MET A 225 3.55 7.46 24.52
C MET A 225 2.90 6.11 24.19
N LEU A 226 2.96 5.14 25.11
CA LEU A 226 2.30 3.83 24.96
C LEU A 226 0.77 3.99 24.85
N LEU A 227 0.16 4.88 25.65
CA LEU A 227 -1.27 5.19 25.56
C LEU A 227 -1.63 5.85 24.22
N ALA A 228 -0.77 6.71 23.68
CA ALA A 228 -0.97 7.31 22.36
C ALA A 228 -0.92 6.25 21.25
N ILE A 229 0.03 5.31 21.30
CA ILE A 229 0.11 4.17 20.38
C ILE A 229 -1.15 3.33 20.48
N TYR A 230 -1.57 2.98 21.70
CA TYR A 230 -2.78 2.22 21.96
C TYR A 230 -4.00 2.88 21.32
N ARG A 231 -4.21 4.19 21.57
CA ARG A 231 -5.34 4.96 21.01
C ARG A 231 -5.30 5.00 19.49
N SER A 232 -4.12 5.20 18.90
CA SER A 232 -3.94 5.24 17.46
C SER A 232 -4.31 3.90 16.81
N ARG A 233 -3.75 2.80 17.32
CA ARG A 233 -3.96 1.45 16.80
C ARG A 233 -5.40 0.95 17.00
N LEU A 234 -5.98 1.17 18.19
CA LEU A 234 -7.39 0.85 18.44
C LEU A 234 -8.32 1.68 17.54
N GLY A 235 -8.01 2.96 17.33
CA GLY A 235 -8.74 3.82 16.41
C GLY A 235 -8.68 3.33 14.97
N ASP A 236 -7.56 2.75 14.54
CA ASP A 236 -7.40 2.16 13.21
C ASP A 236 -8.18 0.85 13.04
N LEU A 237 -8.20 -0.02 14.05
CA LEU A 237 -9.07 -1.19 14.06
C LEU A 237 -10.55 -0.76 13.96
N LEU A 238 -10.97 0.19 14.79
CA LEU A 238 -12.35 0.69 14.83
C LEU A 238 -12.79 1.33 13.51
N ARG A 239 -12.01 2.29 12.99
CA ARG A 239 -12.40 3.11 11.82
C ARG A 239 -12.07 2.47 10.47
N ARG A 240 -11.12 1.55 10.41
CA ARG A 240 -10.58 1.04 9.14
C ARG A 240 -10.48 -0.48 9.07
N ALA A 241 -10.79 -1.20 10.15
CA ALA A 241 -10.55 -2.65 10.27
C ALA A 241 -9.13 -3.01 9.80
N ARG A 242 -8.15 -2.18 10.19
CA ARG A 242 -6.75 -2.33 9.77
C ARG A 242 -6.07 -3.46 10.56
N ILE A 243 -6.30 -4.70 10.16
CA ILE A 243 -5.84 -5.90 10.87
C ILE A 243 -4.50 -6.34 10.30
N ALA A 244 -3.47 -6.42 11.14
CA ALA A 244 -2.15 -6.90 10.77
C ALA A 244 -2.16 -8.43 10.56
N ILE A 245 -1.43 -8.89 9.54
CA ILE A 245 -1.09 -10.30 9.38
C ILE A 245 0.27 -10.55 10.03
N PRO A 246 0.45 -11.65 10.78
CA PRO A 246 1.76 -11.99 11.34
C PRO A 246 2.83 -12.00 10.25
N GLU A 247 3.99 -11.43 10.52
CA GLU A 247 5.08 -11.37 9.56
C GLU A 247 5.57 -12.78 9.14
N SER A 248 5.31 -13.83 9.91
CA SER A 248 5.61 -15.20 9.48
C SER A 248 4.65 -15.74 8.41
N HIS A 249 3.55 -15.03 8.11
CA HIS A 249 2.44 -15.53 7.31
C HIS A 249 1.95 -14.56 6.23
N GLY A 250 2.52 -13.36 6.13
CA GLY A 250 2.14 -12.41 5.09
C GLY A 250 3.12 -11.27 4.87
N ARG A 251 3.13 -10.75 3.63
CA ARG A 251 3.98 -9.65 3.17
C ARG A 251 3.22 -8.75 2.21
N LEU A 252 3.59 -7.48 2.19
CA LEU A 252 3.29 -6.58 1.09
C LEU A 252 4.52 -6.51 0.18
N LEU A 253 4.38 -6.86 -1.09
CA LEU A 253 5.51 -7.10 -2.01
C LEU A 253 5.34 -6.27 -3.28
N MET A 254 6.45 -5.82 -3.86
CA MET A 254 6.45 -5.27 -5.22
C MET A 254 6.33 -6.40 -6.24
N GLY A 255 5.55 -6.19 -7.29
CA GLY A 255 5.48 -7.14 -8.41
C GLY A 255 6.71 -7.05 -9.30
N VAL A 256 7.20 -8.20 -9.76
CA VAL A 256 8.22 -8.32 -10.81
C VAL A 256 7.88 -9.46 -11.78
N LEU A 257 8.54 -9.48 -12.93
CA LEU A 257 8.34 -10.45 -13.99
C LEU A 257 9.41 -11.54 -13.95
N ASP A 258 9.03 -12.79 -14.20
CA ASP A 258 9.95 -13.88 -14.45
C ASP A 258 10.54 -13.80 -15.87
N GLU A 259 11.71 -13.17 -15.97
CA GLU A 259 12.47 -13.05 -17.23
C GLU A 259 13.14 -14.37 -17.66
N THR A 260 13.10 -15.41 -16.83
CA THR A 260 13.69 -16.73 -17.13
C THR A 260 12.70 -17.67 -17.82
N GLY A 261 11.38 -17.40 -17.69
CA GLY A 261 10.31 -18.25 -18.23
C GLY A 261 10.11 -19.57 -17.48
N SER A 262 10.61 -19.67 -16.25
CA SER A 262 10.58 -20.86 -15.41
C SER A 262 9.24 -21.10 -14.73
N LEU A 263 8.51 -20.03 -14.36
CA LEU A 263 7.20 -20.12 -13.69
C LEU A 263 6.09 -20.44 -14.68
N ASP A 264 5.27 -21.44 -14.37
CA ASP A 264 4.05 -21.74 -15.11
C ASP A 264 2.86 -20.89 -14.64
N TYR A 265 1.79 -20.88 -15.43
CA TYR A 265 0.58 -20.15 -15.05
C TYR A 265 -0.08 -20.79 -13.83
N GLY A 266 -0.43 -19.96 -12.85
CA GLY A 266 -0.91 -20.37 -11.53
C GLY A 266 0.21 -20.41 -10.48
N GLU A 267 1.47 -20.26 -10.89
CA GLU A 267 2.63 -20.24 -10.00
C GLU A 267 3.14 -18.82 -9.75
N VAL A 268 3.73 -18.62 -8.57
CA VAL A 268 4.48 -17.42 -8.21
C VAL A 268 5.76 -17.80 -7.48
N PHE A 269 6.78 -16.95 -7.55
CA PHE A 269 7.97 -17.09 -6.68
C PHE A 269 7.99 -15.97 -5.65
N ILE A 270 8.15 -16.33 -4.38
CA ILE A 270 8.28 -15.38 -3.28
C ILE A 270 9.44 -15.82 -2.40
N ARG A 271 10.48 -14.99 -2.35
CA ARG A 271 11.56 -15.08 -1.38
C ARG A 271 11.57 -13.80 -0.57
N TYR A 272 11.50 -13.91 0.75
CA TYR A 272 11.30 -12.78 1.63
C TYR A 272 12.30 -12.78 2.79
N THR A 273 12.62 -11.58 3.27
CA THR A 273 13.42 -11.41 4.48
C THR A 273 12.64 -11.95 5.69
N THR A 274 13.32 -12.79 6.48
CA THR A 274 12.73 -13.50 7.61
C THR A 274 12.24 -12.54 8.69
N GLU A 275 13.11 -11.60 9.10
CA GLU A 275 12.83 -10.61 10.13
C GLU A 275 12.75 -9.21 9.51
N LEU A 276 11.62 -8.52 9.70
CA LEU A 276 11.44 -7.17 9.14
C LEU A 276 12.42 -6.14 9.72
N GLY A 277 12.82 -6.32 10.98
CA GLY A 277 13.76 -5.43 11.69
C GLY A 277 15.23 -5.62 11.29
N ASN A 278 15.57 -6.74 10.65
CA ASN A 278 16.93 -7.07 10.23
C ASN A 278 16.99 -7.42 8.73
N PRO A 279 16.72 -6.46 7.82
CA PRO A 279 16.85 -6.66 6.38
C PRO A 279 18.20 -7.26 6.01
N GLY A 280 18.19 -8.36 5.25
CA GLY A 280 19.40 -8.98 4.71
C GLY A 280 20.08 -10.06 5.57
N GLN A 281 19.62 -10.32 6.81
CA GLN A 281 20.26 -11.32 7.71
C GLN A 281 19.64 -12.73 7.63
N GLY A 282 18.67 -12.96 6.75
CA GLY A 282 18.07 -14.28 6.55
C GLY A 282 16.89 -14.25 5.60
N TYR A 283 16.78 -15.26 4.73
CA TYR A 283 15.76 -15.33 3.69
C TYR A 283 15.02 -16.66 3.74
N THR A 284 13.71 -16.60 3.57
CA THR A 284 12.85 -17.77 3.43
C THR A 284 12.23 -17.77 2.05
N ILE A 285 12.22 -18.94 1.41
CA ILE A 285 11.50 -19.18 0.16
C ILE A 285 10.13 -19.73 0.55
N LEU A 286 9.07 -19.12 0.05
CA LEU A 286 7.72 -19.60 0.27
C LEU A 286 7.40 -20.74 -0.70
N THR A 287 6.76 -21.80 -0.18
CA THR A 287 6.23 -22.91 -0.99
C THR A 287 4.80 -23.24 -0.58
N GLY A 288 3.96 -23.60 -1.55
CA GLY A 288 2.57 -23.99 -1.34
C GLY A 288 1.58 -22.84 -1.55
N ASP A 289 0.33 -23.06 -1.17
CA ASP A 289 -0.76 -22.14 -1.47
C ASP A 289 -0.57 -20.75 -0.84
N VAL A 290 -0.81 -19.72 -1.65
CA VAL A 290 -0.76 -18.32 -1.25
C VAL A 290 -1.92 -17.56 -1.86
N VAL A 291 -2.57 -16.70 -1.06
CA VAL A 291 -3.55 -15.74 -1.56
C VAL A 291 -2.85 -14.43 -1.84
N VAL A 292 -3.06 -13.92 -3.05
CA VAL A 292 -2.51 -12.68 -3.55
C VAL A 292 -3.64 -11.80 -4.07
N SER A 293 -3.55 -10.50 -3.77
CA SER A 293 -4.39 -9.49 -4.41
C SER A 293 -3.71 -8.12 -4.35
N LYS A 294 -4.29 -7.16 -5.07
CA LYS A 294 -3.84 -5.79 -5.14
C LYS A 294 -4.92 -4.88 -4.59
N ASN A 295 -4.51 -3.93 -3.74
CA ASN A 295 -5.42 -2.92 -3.24
C ASN A 295 -5.45 -1.70 -4.17
N PRO A 296 -6.62 -1.10 -4.42
CA PRO A 296 -7.95 -1.52 -3.96
C PRO A 296 -8.51 -2.73 -4.73
N CYS A 297 -9.17 -3.67 -4.03
CA CYS A 297 -9.84 -4.85 -4.59
C CYS A 297 -11.37 -4.77 -4.36
N PHE A 298 -12.16 -5.13 -5.37
CA PHE A 298 -13.62 -4.99 -5.36
C PHE A 298 -14.36 -6.18 -5.96
N HIS A 299 -13.83 -6.79 -7.01
CA HIS A 299 -14.45 -7.93 -7.64
C HIS A 299 -14.08 -9.22 -6.87
N PRO A 300 -14.97 -10.22 -6.73
CA PRO A 300 -14.61 -11.51 -6.12
C PRO A 300 -13.38 -12.17 -6.77
N GLY A 301 -13.25 -12.02 -8.10
CA GLY A 301 -12.10 -12.47 -8.89
C GLY A 301 -10.78 -11.73 -8.62
N ASP A 302 -10.77 -10.62 -7.87
CA ASP A 302 -9.53 -9.89 -7.53
C ASP A 302 -8.70 -10.63 -6.47
N MET A 303 -9.29 -11.58 -5.74
CA MET A 303 -8.58 -12.43 -4.78
C MET A 303 -8.13 -13.71 -5.49
N ARG A 304 -6.81 -13.89 -5.62
CA ARG A 304 -6.25 -15.01 -6.39
C ARG A 304 -5.46 -15.93 -5.46
N LYS A 305 -5.80 -17.21 -5.48
CA LYS A 305 -5.00 -18.30 -4.96
C LYS A 305 -3.99 -18.73 -6.02
N PHE A 306 -2.71 -18.75 -5.67
CA PHE A 306 -1.60 -19.24 -6.49
C PHE A 306 -0.80 -20.26 -5.71
N ASN A 307 0.04 -21.02 -6.42
CA ASN A 307 1.02 -21.91 -5.84
C ASN A 307 2.39 -21.23 -5.78
N ALA A 308 2.93 -20.98 -4.59
CA ALA A 308 4.30 -20.53 -4.44
C ALA A 308 5.26 -21.70 -4.68
N VAL A 309 6.24 -21.52 -5.55
CA VAL A 309 7.19 -22.57 -5.95
C VAL A 309 8.65 -22.16 -5.73
N ASP A 310 9.49 -23.16 -5.47
CA ASP A 310 10.93 -22.97 -5.28
C ASP A 310 11.66 -23.07 -6.62
N ILE A 311 12.15 -21.93 -7.13
CA ILE A 311 12.85 -21.82 -8.42
C ILE A 311 14.25 -21.23 -8.21
N PRO A 312 15.32 -22.05 -8.28
CA PRO A 312 16.71 -21.59 -8.08
C PRO A 312 17.14 -20.44 -9.00
N ALA A 313 16.62 -20.38 -10.23
CA ALA A 313 16.92 -19.32 -11.18
C ALA A 313 16.46 -17.93 -10.68
N LEU A 314 15.48 -17.87 -9.78
CA LEU A 314 14.87 -16.65 -9.25
C LEU A 314 15.39 -16.22 -7.88
N TYR A 315 16.35 -16.94 -7.29
CA TYR A 315 16.85 -16.64 -5.94
C TYR A 315 17.42 -15.23 -5.77
N HIS A 316 17.88 -14.61 -6.84
CA HIS A 316 18.38 -13.24 -6.82
C HIS A 316 17.28 -12.20 -6.51
N LEU A 317 15.99 -12.56 -6.61
CA LEU A 317 14.85 -11.69 -6.33
C LEU A 317 14.37 -11.92 -4.90
N VAL A 318 14.40 -10.88 -4.08
CA VAL A 318 14.03 -10.89 -2.66
C VAL A 318 13.13 -9.70 -2.33
N ASP A 319 12.16 -9.94 -1.46
CA ASP A 319 11.14 -8.96 -1.03
C ASP A 319 10.30 -8.41 -2.20
N CYS A 320 10.12 -9.26 -3.22
CA CYS A 320 9.23 -9.09 -4.35
C CYS A 320 8.37 -10.36 -4.54
N ILE A 321 7.27 -10.22 -5.27
CA ILE A 321 6.53 -11.35 -5.83
C ILE A 321 6.82 -11.42 -7.33
N VAL A 322 7.25 -12.59 -7.81
CA VAL A 322 7.57 -12.82 -9.21
C VAL A 322 6.39 -13.50 -9.89
N PHE A 323 5.90 -12.89 -10.97
CA PHE A 323 4.82 -13.42 -11.79
C PHE A 323 5.35 -14.07 -13.06
N PRO A 324 4.66 -15.10 -13.60
CA PRO A 324 5.05 -15.77 -14.81
C PRO A 324 4.95 -14.84 -16.02
N ALA A 325 5.90 -14.95 -16.95
CA ALA A 325 5.87 -14.24 -18.23
C ALA A 325 5.04 -14.95 -19.32
N LYS A 326 4.32 -16.01 -18.94
CA LYS A 326 3.53 -16.86 -19.83
C LYS A 326 2.24 -17.30 -19.15
N GLY A 327 1.22 -17.61 -19.94
CA GLY A 327 -0.10 -18.02 -19.45
C GLY A 327 -1.21 -17.48 -20.34
N PRO A 328 -2.49 -17.82 -20.11
CA PRO A 328 -3.63 -17.25 -20.84
C PRO A 328 -3.83 -15.74 -20.58
N ARG A 329 -3.51 -15.26 -19.38
CA ARG A 329 -3.70 -13.88 -18.92
C ARG A 329 -2.62 -13.54 -17.89
N PRO A 330 -2.10 -12.30 -17.82
CA PRO A 330 -1.18 -11.91 -16.76
C PRO A 330 -1.85 -11.96 -15.39
N HIS A 331 -1.21 -12.55 -14.39
CA HIS A 331 -1.77 -12.59 -13.03
C HIS A 331 -1.96 -11.21 -12.42
N THR A 332 -1.16 -10.22 -12.82
CA THR A 332 -1.33 -8.82 -12.39
C THR A 332 -2.67 -8.27 -12.90
N ASP A 333 -3.00 -8.48 -14.16
CA ASP A 333 -4.24 -8.02 -14.78
C ASP A 333 -5.48 -8.73 -14.18
N GLU A 334 -5.33 -9.98 -13.71
CA GLU A 334 -6.38 -10.70 -12.98
C GLU A 334 -6.76 -10.05 -11.65
N MET A 335 -5.85 -9.25 -11.06
CA MET A 335 -6.01 -8.62 -9.75
C MET A 335 -6.24 -7.12 -9.91
N SER A 336 -7.49 -6.71 -10.06
CA SER A 336 -7.85 -5.28 -10.16
C SER A 336 -7.18 -4.54 -11.33
N GLY A 337 -6.95 -5.23 -12.46
CA GLY A 337 -6.35 -4.65 -13.67
C GLY A 337 -4.95 -4.08 -13.42
N SER A 338 -4.17 -4.74 -12.56
CA SER A 338 -2.88 -4.24 -12.08
C SER A 338 -1.77 -4.47 -13.11
N ASP A 339 -0.73 -3.65 -13.00
CA ASP A 339 0.48 -3.69 -13.83
C ASP A 339 1.74 -3.81 -12.96
N LEU A 340 2.92 -3.79 -13.58
CA LEU A 340 4.21 -3.84 -12.90
C LEU A 340 4.90 -2.47 -12.87
N ASP A 341 4.14 -1.37 -12.73
CA ASP A 341 4.69 0.00 -12.71
C ASP A 341 5.03 0.55 -11.30
N GLY A 342 4.89 -0.34 -10.31
CA GLY A 342 5.16 -0.13 -8.89
C GLY A 342 3.99 -0.48 -7.98
N ASP A 343 3.00 -1.19 -8.50
CA ASP A 343 1.94 -1.78 -7.71
C ASP A 343 2.50 -2.75 -6.65
N LYS A 344 1.83 -2.75 -5.50
CA LYS A 344 2.14 -3.63 -4.38
C LYS A 344 1.03 -4.64 -4.21
N TYR A 345 1.44 -5.89 -4.11
CA TYR A 345 0.56 -7.04 -3.91
C TYR A 345 0.70 -7.48 -2.48
N PHE A 346 -0.42 -7.69 -1.82
CA PHE A 346 -0.34 -8.45 -0.59
C PHE A 346 -0.32 -9.92 -0.92
N ALA A 347 0.50 -10.67 -0.19
CA ALA A 347 0.58 -12.12 -0.25
C ALA A 347 0.45 -12.67 1.17
N THR A 348 -0.46 -13.61 1.38
CA THR A 348 -0.66 -14.30 2.66
C THR A 348 -0.77 -15.80 2.45
N TRP A 349 -0.04 -16.56 3.25
CA TRP A 349 -0.08 -18.03 3.29
C TRP A 349 -0.60 -18.51 4.67
N LEU A 350 -1.32 -17.64 5.37
CA LEU A 350 -2.03 -18.00 6.59
C LEU A 350 -3.17 -18.95 6.23
N ARG A 351 -3.02 -20.25 6.54
CA ARG A 351 -3.95 -21.32 6.13
C ARG A 351 -5.43 -20.99 6.33
N GLY A 352 -5.80 -20.45 7.50
CA GLY A 352 -7.20 -20.11 7.79
C GLY A 352 -7.78 -19.00 6.91
N ILE A 353 -6.94 -18.19 6.26
CA ILE A 353 -7.35 -17.10 5.37
C ILE A 353 -7.38 -17.53 3.90
N ILE A 354 -6.81 -18.69 3.55
CA ILE A 354 -6.83 -19.19 2.17
C ILE A 354 -8.22 -19.77 1.90
N PRO A 355 -9.00 -19.23 0.94
CA PRO A 355 -10.32 -19.78 0.62
C PRO A 355 -10.22 -21.23 0.14
N ASP A 356 -11.06 -22.10 0.70
CA ASP A 356 -11.18 -23.50 0.28
C ASP A 356 -12.12 -23.63 -0.93
N ARG A 357 -11.75 -22.92 -1.99
CA ARG A 357 -12.45 -22.93 -3.29
C ARG A 357 -11.51 -22.51 -4.41
N ASP A 358 -11.93 -22.74 -5.64
CA ASP A 358 -11.21 -22.26 -6.82
C ASP A 358 -11.38 -20.75 -6.99
N ASN A 359 -10.47 -20.16 -7.76
CA ASN A 359 -10.50 -18.74 -8.06
C ASN A 359 -11.74 -18.38 -8.88
N GLU A 360 -12.42 -17.31 -8.49
CA GLU A 360 -13.47 -16.71 -9.30
C GLU A 360 -12.90 -16.15 -10.61
N PRO A 361 -13.70 -16.11 -11.70
CA PRO A 361 -13.28 -15.49 -12.95
C PRO A 361 -12.84 -14.03 -12.72
N PRO A 362 -11.69 -13.62 -13.27
CA PRO A 362 -11.24 -12.23 -13.20
C PRO A 362 -12.17 -11.30 -14.00
N MET A 363 -12.32 -10.07 -13.53
CA MET A 363 -13.20 -9.07 -14.15
C MET A 363 -12.72 -8.65 -15.56
N ASP A 364 -13.63 -8.11 -16.37
CA ASP A 364 -13.29 -7.41 -17.62
C ASP A 364 -12.72 -6.02 -17.28
N PHE A 365 -11.41 -5.84 -17.46
CA PHE A 365 -10.71 -4.55 -17.32
C PHE A 365 -10.50 -3.84 -18.67
N TYR A 366 -11.40 -4.08 -19.64
CA TYR A 366 -11.32 -3.41 -20.93
C TYR A 366 -11.26 -1.89 -20.78
N PRO A 367 -10.21 -1.21 -21.26
CA PRO A 367 -10.00 0.20 -20.98
C PRO A 367 -11.07 1.08 -21.67
N PRO A 368 -11.61 2.10 -20.98
CA PRO A 368 -12.55 3.03 -21.58
C PRO A 368 -11.88 3.87 -22.68
N LYS A 369 -12.69 4.36 -23.62
CA LYS A 369 -12.20 5.16 -24.74
C LYS A 369 -11.70 6.52 -24.22
N LYS A 370 -10.48 6.89 -24.59
CA LYS A 370 -9.92 8.20 -24.23
C LYS A 370 -10.63 9.31 -25.00
N LYS A 371 -10.99 10.38 -24.31
CA LYS A 371 -11.51 11.60 -24.96
C LYS A 371 -10.36 12.38 -25.58
N MET A 372 -10.31 12.40 -26.91
CA MET A 372 -9.25 13.05 -27.69
C MET A 372 -9.74 14.39 -28.27
N LEU A 373 -8.88 15.42 -28.23
CA LEU A 373 -9.11 16.68 -28.93
C LEU A 373 -8.50 16.63 -30.34
N ASN A 374 -9.13 17.32 -31.29
CA ASN A 374 -8.62 17.47 -32.66
C ASN A 374 -7.57 18.62 -32.79
N ARG A 375 -7.27 19.30 -31.69
CA ARG A 375 -6.29 20.40 -31.59
C ARG A 375 -5.32 20.17 -30.43
N PRO A 376 -4.19 20.89 -30.38
CA PRO A 376 -3.33 20.92 -29.19
C PRO A 376 -4.10 21.34 -27.94
N ILE A 377 -3.66 20.84 -26.79
CA ILE A 377 -4.26 21.10 -25.48
C ILE A 377 -3.87 22.50 -25.01
N GLU A 378 -4.85 23.27 -24.57
CA GLU A 378 -4.68 24.61 -24.02
C GLU A 378 -4.84 24.63 -22.50
N VAL A 379 -4.43 25.74 -21.87
CA VAL A 379 -4.54 25.90 -20.41
C VAL A 379 -5.99 25.88 -19.93
N SER A 380 -6.91 26.43 -20.72
CA SER A 380 -8.36 26.40 -20.48
C SER A 380 -8.88 24.97 -20.36
N ASP A 381 -8.44 24.05 -21.23
CA ASP A 381 -8.83 22.64 -21.18
C ASP A 381 -8.38 21.97 -19.87
N MET A 382 -7.15 22.26 -19.44
CA MET A 382 -6.63 21.73 -18.18
C MET A 382 -7.41 22.25 -16.97
N ILE A 383 -7.74 23.55 -16.95
CA ILE A 383 -8.53 24.16 -15.87
C ILE A 383 -9.91 23.51 -15.81
N GLN A 384 -10.57 23.35 -16.96
CA GLN A 384 -11.87 22.71 -17.04
C GLN A 384 -11.79 21.26 -16.56
N PHE A 385 -10.79 20.50 -17.00
CA PHE A 385 -10.60 19.11 -16.56
C PHE A 385 -10.38 18.99 -15.06
N VAL A 386 -9.56 19.86 -14.44
CA VAL A 386 -9.35 19.85 -12.99
C VAL A 386 -10.63 20.22 -12.24
N ALA A 387 -11.40 21.20 -12.73
CA ALA A 387 -12.69 21.56 -12.15
C ALA A 387 -13.70 20.40 -12.23
N ASP A 388 -13.76 19.73 -13.38
CA ASP A 388 -14.60 18.54 -13.59
C ASP A 388 -14.14 17.37 -12.71
N TYR A 389 -12.83 17.19 -12.54
CA TYR A 389 -12.26 16.17 -11.66
C TYR A 389 -12.69 16.39 -10.19
N ILE A 390 -12.52 17.61 -9.68
CA ILE A 390 -12.90 17.97 -8.31
C ILE A 390 -14.42 17.80 -8.09
N LYS A 391 -15.23 18.17 -9.09
CA LYS A 391 -16.69 18.08 -8.99
C LYS A 391 -17.19 16.62 -9.00
N ASN A 392 -16.50 15.74 -9.72
CA ASN A 392 -16.98 14.39 -10.00
C ASN A 392 -16.16 13.28 -9.32
N ASP A 393 -15.24 13.60 -8.39
CA ASP A 393 -14.53 12.57 -7.62
C ASP A 393 -15.51 11.78 -6.73
N GLN A 394 -15.91 10.61 -7.22
CA GLN A 394 -16.85 9.70 -6.56
C GLN A 394 -16.19 8.42 -6.04
N LEU A 395 -14.86 8.31 -6.10
CA LEU A 395 -14.14 7.07 -5.78
C LEU A 395 -14.48 6.56 -4.36
N GLY A 396 -14.42 7.45 -3.37
CA GLY A 396 -14.77 7.12 -1.99
C GLY A 396 -16.27 6.83 -1.79
N VAL A 397 -17.14 7.40 -2.61
CA VAL A 397 -18.59 7.15 -2.55
C VAL A 397 -18.91 5.76 -3.09
N ILE A 398 -18.35 5.40 -4.24
CA ILE A 398 -18.45 4.07 -4.85
C ILE A 398 -17.88 3.00 -3.90
N ALA A 399 -16.71 3.25 -3.33
CA ALA A 399 -16.07 2.35 -2.38
C ALA A 399 -16.94 2.07 -1.15
N ASN A 400 -17.58 3.11 -0.62
CA ASN A 400 -18.51 2.98 0.50
C ASN A 400 -19.78 2.24 0.10
N ALA A 401 -20.36 2.56 -1.06
CA ALA A 401 -21.56 1.88 -1.55
C ALA A 401 -21.33 0.37 -1.70
N HIS A 402 -20.18 -0.02 -2.25
CA HIS A 402 -19.81 -1.43 -2.37
C HIS A 402 -19.79 -2.15 -1.01
N LEU A 403 -19.16 -1.56 0.02
CA LEU A 403 -19.16 -2.14 1.36
C LEU A 403 -20.57 -2.28 1.95
N VAL A 404 -21.47 -1.32 1.68
CA VAL A 404 -22.84 -1.41 2.17
C VAL A 404 -23.60 -2.54 1.47
N HIS A 405 -23.57 -2.59 0.13
CA HIS A 405 -24.30 -3.60 -0.62
C HIS A 405 -23.72 -5.00 -0.37
N ALA A 406 -22.40 -5.14 -0.25
CA ALA A 406 -21.78 -6.41 0.11
C ALA A 406 -22.18 -6.90 1.52
N ASP A 407 -22.57 -5.98 2.42
CA ASP A 407 -23.04 -6.30 3.77
C ASP A 407 -24.55 -6.60 3.82
N SER A 408 -25.36 -5.88 3.04
CA SER A 408 -26.83 -5.94 3.12
C SER A 408 -27.51 -6.86 2.11
N GLU A 409 -26.91 -7.09 0.94
CA GLU A 409 -27.50 -7.93 -0.10
C GLU A 409 -27.32 -9.42 0.25
N GLN A 410 -28.31 -10.24 -0.11
CA GLN A 410 -28.30 -11.68 0.19
C GLN A 410 -27.11 -12.42 -0.44
N ASP A 411 -26.76 -12.06 -1.68
CA ASP A 411 -25.62 -12.64 -2.40
C ASP A 411 -24.29 -11.94 -2.08
N GLY A 412 -24.30 -10.95 -1.18
CA GLY A 412 -23.13 -10.21 -0.72
C GLY A 412 -22.27 -9.67 -1.86
N ILE A 413 -21.00 -10.10 -1.90
CA ILE A 413 -20.02 -9.68 -2.91
C ILE A 413 -20.34 -10.16 -4.33
N PHE A 414 -21.21 -11.17 -4.47
CA PHE A 414 -21.64 -11.70 -5.76
C PHE A 414 -22.90 -11.02 -6.31
N SER A 415 -23.52 -10.11 -5.54
CA SER A 415 -24.70 -9.39 -5.99
C SER A 415 -24.40 -8.53 -7.23
N ASP A 416 -25.38 -8.40 -8.12
CA ASP A 416 -25.27 -7.56 -9.33
C ASP A 416 -24.85 -6.12 -9.00
N LYS A 417 -25.29 -5.59 -7.85
CA LYS A 417 -24.91 -4.26 -7.38
C LYS A 417 -23.41 -4.19 -7.08
N CYS A 418 -22.86 -5.17 -6.37
CA CYS A 418 -21.43 -5.24 -6.07
C CYS A 418 -20.58 -5.37 -7.34
N ILE A 419 -20.97 -6.25 -8.28
CA ILE A 419 -20.27 -6.41 -9.56
C ILE A 419 -20.29 -5.12 -10.39
N LYS A 420 -21.43 -4.43 -10.47
CA LYS A 420 -21.52 -3.11 -11.13
C LYS A 420 -20.65 -2.06 -10.43
N LEU A 421 -20.63 -2.04 -9.10
CA LEU A 421 -19.80 -1.13 -8.31
C LEU A 421 -18.30 -1.42 -8.49
N ALA A 422 -17.89 -2.68 -8.67
CA ALA A 422 -16.52 -3.05 -8.99
C ALA A 422 -16.08 -2.49 -10.36
N HIS A 423 -16.91 -2.65 -11.40
CA HIS A 423 -16.67 -2.04 -12.72
C HIS A 423 -16.59 -0.50 -12.62
N MET A 424 -17.56 0.14 -11.99
CA MET A 424 -17.53 1.60 -11.82
C MET A 424 -16.34 2.07 -10.99
N HIS A 425 -15.89 1.30 -10.00
CA HIS A 425 -14.68 1.65 -9.24
C HIS A 425 -13.45 1.62 -10.15
N SER A 426 -13.32 0.60 -11.02
CA SER A 426 -12.26 0.54 -12.02
C SER A 426 -12.28 1.76 -12.94
N ASP A 427 -13.46 2.10 -13.47
CA ASP A 427 -13.63 3.27 -14.35
C ASP A 427 -13.27 4.58 -13.62
N ALA A 428 -13.65 4.72 -12.35
CA ALA A 428 -13.32 5.88 -11.53
C ALA A 428 -11.82 6.02 -11.24
N VAL A 429 -11.09 4.91 -11.10
CA VAL A 429 -9.61 4.92 -10.95
C VAL A 429 -8.93 5.40 -12.22
N ASP A 430 -9.50 5.07 -13.38
CA ASP A 430 -8.97 5.45 -14.69
C ASP A 430 -9.50 6.78 -15.22
N PHE A 431 -10.51 7.39 -14.58
CA PHE A 431 -11.00 8.73 -14.91
C PHE A 431 -9.88 9.80 -15.04
N PRO A 432 -8.87 9.88 -14.14
CA PRO A 432 -7.71 10.77 -14.33
C PRO A 432 -6.90 10.52 -15.61
N LYS A 433 -7.06 9.37 -16.25
CA LYS A 433 -6.33 8.95 -17.47
C LYS A 433 -7.21 8.99 -18.72
N THR A 434 -8.53 8.85 -18.59
CA THR A 434 -9.46 8.74 -19.73
C THR A 434 -10.31 9.99 -19.93
N GLY A 435 -10.64 10.69 -18.84
CA GLY A 435 -11.56 11.82 -18.81
C GLY A 435 -13.04 11.45 -18.76
N GLU A 436 -13.38 10.16 -18.59
CA GLU A 436 -14.75 9.69 -18.42
C GLU A 436 -15.00 9.31 -16.95
N CYS A 437 -15.99 9.93 -16.32
CA CYS A 437 -16.37 9.64 -14.94
C CYS A 437 -17.61 8.75 -14.91
N PRO A 438 -17.62 7.65 -14.14
CA PRO A 438 -18.83 6.86 -13.93
C PRO A 438 -19.86 7.67 -13.14
N GLU A 439 -21.14 7.46 -13.44
CA GLU A 439 -22.25 8.04 -12.69
C GLU A 439 -22.89 7.00 -11.77
N LEU A 440 -22.84 7.25 -10.45
CA LEU A 440 -23.50 6.39 -9.49
C LEU A 440 -25.03 6.53 -9.59
N THR A 441 -25.70 5.54 -10.15
CA THR A 441 -27.17 5.53 -10.31
C THR A 441 -27.90 5.48 -8.96
N LYS A 442 -29.18 5.87 -8.93
CA LYS A 442 -29.99 5.90 -7.70
C LYS A 442 -30.04 4.53 -7.01
N GLU A 443 -30.14 3.44 -7.77
CA GLU A 443 -30.23 2.07 -7.27
C GLU A 443 -28.95 1.59 -6.55
N LEU A 444 -27.80 2.15 -6.92
CA LEU A 444 -26.51 1.82 -6.33
C LEU A 444 -26.18 2.72 -5.13
N ARG A 445 -26.96 3.76 -4.86
CA ARG A 445 -26.78 4.64 -3.69
C ARG A 445 -27.44 4.02 -2.45
N PRO A 446 -26.68 3.75 -1.37
CA PRO A 446 -27.27 3.20 -0.15
C PRO A 446 -28.17 4.20 0.58
N GLU A 447 -29.33 3.73 1.03
CA GLU A 447 -30.28 4.50 1.84
C GLU A 447 -29.96 4.44 3.34
N GLN A 448 -29.38 3.32 3.78
CA GLN A 448 -28.93 3.09 5.15
C GLN A 448 -27.49 2.60 5.15
N TYR A 449 -26.77 2.80 6.26
CA TYR A 449 -25.37 2.43 6.39
C TYR A 449 -25.16 1.50 7.59
N PRO A 450 -24.27 0.50 7.49
CA PRO A 450 -23.96 -0.36 8.62
C PRO A 450 -23.24 0.44 9.71
N ASP A 451 -23.42 0.00 10.95
CA ASP A 451 -22.88 0.63 12.15
C ASP A 451 -21.37 0.83 12.12
N PHE A 452 -20.61 -0.11 11.53
CA PHE A 452 -19.16 -0.02 11.39
C PHE A 452 -18.68 1.17 10.54
N MET A 453 -19.53 1.77 9.71
CA MET A 453 -19.15 2.95 8.92
C MET A 453 -19.21 4.26 9.70
N MET A 454 -19.78 4.26 10.90
CA MET A 454 -19.77 5.42 11.82
C MET A 454 -20.27 6.73 11.18
N LYS A 455 -21.38 6.68 10.42
CA LYS A 455 -22.01 7.88 9.83
C LYS A 455 -23.20 8.38 10.68
N PRO A 456 -22.97 9.22 11.72
CA PRO A 456 -24.03 9.62 12.65
C PRO A 456 -25.14 10.46 12.00
N ASP A 457 -24.85 11.09 10.87
CA ASP A 457 -25.75 11.95 10.09
C ASP A 457 -26.66 11.18 9.12
N LYS A 458 -26.55 9.84 9.06
CA LYS A 458 -27.31 8.99 8.13
C LYS A 458 -28.10 7.90 8.88
N PRO A 459 -29.19 7.36 8.28
CA PRO A 459 -29.84 6.16 8.79
C PRO A 459 -28.87 4.98 8.88
N ARG A 460 -28.99 4.18 9.96
CA ARG A 460 -28.05 3.09 10.25
C ARG A 460 -28.75 1.80 10.66
N TYR A 461 -28.09 0.68 10.37
CA TYR A 461 -28.45 -0.64 10.87
C TYR A 461 -27.23 -1.32 11.53
N VAL A 462 -27.47 -2.34 12.35
CA VAL A 462 -26.41 -3.14 12.98
C VAL A 462 -25.99 -4.24 12.01
N SER A 463 -24.73 -4.24 11.58
CA SER A 463 -24.21 -5.32 10.73
C SER A 463 -23.96 -6.57 11.56
N HIS A 464 -24.37 -7.72 11.06
CA HIS A 464 -24.11 -9.03 11.67
C HIS A 464 -22.99 -9.81 10.96
N ASN A 465 -22.39 -9.24 9.92
CA ASN A 465 -21.27 -9.84 9.20
C ASN A 465 -19.94 -9.53 9.88
N VAL A 466 -18.85 -10.08 9.34
CA VAL A 466 -17.49 -9.95 9.89
C VAL A 466 -17.10 -8.53 10.28
N LEU A 467 -17.34 -7.53 9.43
CA LEU A 467 -16.96 -6.14 9.72
C LEU A 467 -17.77 -5.54 10.87
N GLY A 468 -19.06 -5.88 10.96
CA GLY A 468 -19.91 -5.53 12.10
C GLY A 468 -19.37 -6.12 13.40
N LYS A 469 -19.12 -7.44 13.43
CA LYS A 469 -18.58 -8.15 14.59
C LYS A 469 -17.25 -7.55 15.08
N LEU A 470 -16.32 -7.30 14.16
CA LEU A 470 -15.01 -6.70 14.44
C LEU A 470 -15.16 -5.30 15.04
N PHE A 471 -16.01 -4.46 14.42
CA PHE A 471 -16.30 -3.11 14.88
C PHE A 471 -16.94 -3.09 16.27
N GLN A 472 -17.98 -3.89 16.51
CA GLN A 472 -18.73 -3.92 17.76
C GLN A 472 -17.84 -4.32 18.95
N LYS A 473 -16.90 -5.24 18.73
CA LYS A 473 -15.90 -5.62 19.72
C LYS A 473 -14.98 -4.46 20.08
N CYS A 474 -14.38 -3.80 19.08
CA CYS A 474 -13.52 -2.62 19.30
C CYS A 474 -14.29 -1.45 19.93
N ASN A 475 -15.53 -1.22 19.49
CA ASN A 475 -16.37 -0.13 19.98
C ASN A 475 -16.77 -0.34 21.45
N SER A 476 -16.93 -1.58 21.89
CA SER A 476 -17.18 -1.90 23.30
C SER A 476 -15.97 -1.57 24.18
N LEU A 477 -14.75 -1.89 23.72
CA LEU A 477 -13.51 -1.54 24.41
C LEU A 477 -13.29 -0.02 24.49
N GLU A 478 -13.49 0.69 23.38
CA GLU A 478 -13.34 2.16 23.35
C GLU A 478 -14.37 2.86 24.25
N ARG A 479 -15.60 2.34 24.33
CA ARG A 479 -16.60 2.84 25.28
C ARG A 479 -16.17 2.61 26.72
N ALA A 480 -15.77 1.39 27.09
CA ALA A 480 -15.28 1.09 28.43
C ALA A 480 -14.12 2.01 28.85
N ARG A 481 -13.18 2.27 27.94
CA ARG A 481 -12.06 3.19 28.17
C ARG A 481 -12.51 4.61 28.52
N ARG A 482 -13.46 5.18 27.79
CA ARG A 482 -13.97 6.54 28.05
C ARG A 482 -14.56 6.71 29.45
N PHE A 483 -15.17 5.65 29.99
CA PHE A 483 -15.67 5.66 31.37
C PHE A 483 -14.54 5.54 32.41
N MET A 484 -13.41 4.92 32.07
CA MET A 484 -12.27 4.77 32.98
C MET A 484 -11.32 5.98 32.98
N THR A 485 -11.24 6.74 31.89
CA THR A 485 -10.31 7.87 31.75
C THR A 485 -10.87 9.19 32.33
N GLY A 486 -11.32 9.15 33.57
CA GLY A 486 -11.36 10.37 34.39
C GLY A 486 -9.94 10.72 34.84
N ASP A 487 -9.33 11.74 34.23
CA ASP A 487 -8.09 12.44 34.63
C ASP A 487 -7.02 11.63 35.40
N SER A 488 -6.11 10.97 34.66
CA SER A 488 -4.89 10.37 35.23
C SER A 488 -3.69 11.33 35.28
N THR A 489 -3.88 12.64 35.04
CA THR A 489 -2.82 13.66 35.15
C THR A 489 -2.71 14.25 36.55
N LYS A 490 -3.57 13.86 37.49
CA LYS A 490 -3.65 14.48 38.82
C LYS A 490 -2.55 14.05 39.81
N ASP A 491 -1.82 12.97 39.52
CA ASP A 491 -0.81 12.40 40.43
C ASP A 491 0.60 12.33 39.81
N ILE A 492 1.00 13.31 38.98
CA ILE A 492 2.39 13.40 38.53
C ILE A 492 3.24 13.94 39.69
N THR A 493 4.06 13.08 40.29
CA THR A 493 4.99 13.44 41.35
C THR A 493 6.39 13.67 40.78
N VAL A 494 7.19 14.50 41.46
CA VAL A 494 8.58 14.73 41.07
C VAL A 494 9.38 13.47 41.34
N ASP A 495 10.05 12.96 40.31
CA ASP A 495 11.01 11.88 40.44
C ASP A 495 12.20 12.36 41.30
N GLN A 496 12.32 11.79 42.50
CA GLN A 496 13.33 12.19 43.46
C GLN A 496 14.75 11.85 42.98
N ASP A 497 14.90 10.82 42.15
CA ASP A 497 16.21 10.41 41.60
C ASP A 497 16.75 11.42 40.59
N MET A 498 15.89 12.30 40.07
CA MET A 498 16.24 13.37 39.13
C MET A 498 16.59 14.69 39.83
N ILE A 499 16.51 14.77 41.17
CA ILE A 499 16.87 15.96 41.93
C ILE A 499 18.37 15.96 42.20
N LEU A 500 19.09 16.82 41.49
CA LEU A 500 20.55 16.99 41.66
C LEU A 500 20.86 18.08 42.70
N GLU A 501 21.97 17.91 43.41
CA GLU A 501 22.48 18.94 44.32
C GLU A 501 22.83 20.22 43.55
N GLY A 502 22.39 21.38 44.05
CA GLY A 502 22.60 22.67 43.38
C GLY A 502 21.60 23.02 42.28
N HIS A 503 20.58 22.19 42.01
CA HIS A 503 19.56 22.48 40.97
C HIS A 503 18.81 23.81 41.21
N GLN A 504 18.74 24.28 42.45
CA GLN A 504 18.00 25.48 42.82
C GLN A 504 18.49 26.73 42.09
N SER A 505 19.78 26.82 41.75
CA SER A 505 20.34 27.96 41.01
C SER A 505 19.90 28.03 39.55
N TYR A 506 19.31 26.96 39.02
CA TYR A 506 18.87 26.86 37.62
C TYR A 506 17.35 26.88 37.46
N LEU A 507 16.61 26.98 38.57
CA LEU A 507 15.16 26.79 38.57
C LEU A 507 14.43 27.88 37.77
N GLU A 508 14.86 29.13 37.89
CA GLU A 508 14.26 30.28 37.19
C GLU A 508 14.42 30.14 35.67
N ASP A 509 15.65 29.93 35.20
CA ASP A 509 15.95 29.68 33.78
C ASP A 509 15.19 28.47 33.24
N ALA A 510 15.11 27.37 34.01
CA ALA A 510 14.42 26.16 33.60
C ALA A 510 12.90 26.38 33.44
N ILE A 511 12.28 27.14 34.36
CA ILE A 511 10.87 27.52 34.26
C ILE A 511 10.64 28.39 33.02
N GLU A 512 11.50 29.38 32.76
CA GLU A 512 11.39 30.23 31.57
C GLU A 512 11.48 29.39 30.28
N GLN A 513 12.45 28.48 30.18
CA GLN A 513 12.59 27.62 29.00
C GLN A 513 11.40 26.67 28.83
N ARG A 514 10.89 26.08 29.92
CA ARG A 514 9.69 25.24 29.89
C ARG A 514 8.48 26.01 29.39
N ASP A 515 8.25 27.20 29.92
CA ASP A 515 7.08 28.01 29.56
C ASP A 515 7.18 28.48 28.10
N ARG A 516 8.39 28.82 27.64
CA ARG A 516 8.65 29.12 26.23
C ARG A 516 8.43 27.92 25.32
N TYR A 517 8.79 26.72 25.75
CA TYR A 517 8.51 25.48 25.02
C TYR A 517 7.00 25.22 24.94
N ASN A 518 6.29 25.28 26.08
CA ASN A 518 4.85 25.07 26.14
C ASN A 518 4.10 26.07 25.26
N ALA A 519 4.43 27.36 25.32
CA ALA A 519 3.82 28.38 24.47
C ALA A 519 4.02 28.10 22.97
N LYS A 520 5.22 27.62 22.57
CA LYS A 520 5.49 27.21 21.18
C LYS A 520 4.68 25.98 20.79
N LEU A 521 4.57 25.00 21.69
CA LEU A 521 3.82 23.78 21.45
C LEU A 521 2.32 24.06 21.32
N GLU A 522 1.76 24.86 22.23
CA GLU A 522 0.37 25.33 22.19
C GLU A 522 0.08 26.11 20.91
N ALA A 523 0.97 27.03 20.51
CA ALA A 523 0.84 27.75 19.25
C ALA A 523 0.86 26.81 18.03
N LEU A 524 1.67 25.75 18.07
CA LEU A 524 1.71 24.73 17.03
C LEU A 524 0.41 23.91 17.02
N MET A 525 -0.04 23.44 18.17
CA MET A 525 -1.28 22.69 18.34
C MET A 525 -2.48 23.49 17.83
N ALA A 526 -2.60 24.75 18.25
CA ALA A 526 -3.64 25.68 17.79
C ALA A 526 -3.59 25.89 16.26
N ARG A 527 -2.40 26.03 15.68
CA ARG A 527 -2.23 26.18 14.22
C ARG A 527 -2.75 24.96 13.44
N TYR A 528 -2.70 23.76 14.04
CA TYR A 528 -3.18 22.52 13.43
C TYR A 528 -4.54 22.06 13.96
N GLY A 529 -5.22 22.87 14.78
CA GLY A 529 -6.55 22.53 15.34
C GLY A 529 -6.53 21.31 16.26
N LEU A 530 -5.40 21.07 16.93
CA LEU A 530 -5.28 20.04 17.96
C LEU A 530 -5.55 20.71 19.31
N GLU A 531 -6.57 20.23 20.03
CA GLU A 531 -6.86 20.64 21.41
C GLU A 531 -6.14 19.73 22.42
#